data_AF-A0A0H3KMN1-F1
#
_entry.id   AF-A0A0H3KMN1-F1
#
_cell.length_a   1.000
_cell.length_b   1.000
_cell.length_c   1.000
_cell.angle_alpha   90.00
_cell.angle_beta   90.00
_cell.angle_gamma   90.00
#
_symmetry.space_group_name_H-M   'P 1'
#
loop_
_entity.id
_entity.type
_entity.pdbx_description
1 polymer ?
#
loop_
_entity_poly.entity_id
_entity_poly.type
_entity_poly.pdbx_seq_one_letter_code
_entity_poly.pdbx_strand_id
1 'polypeptide(L)'
;MAGNKKPRKAYRPRAVRRTAGFDVLERRTPMDGDQKTDLGIAYYMALNEMTNGRGTEEHWSTVACALNIALVIAETGPGLDSISIIKSALAGAVRARDRAARVGKWGFDGDALIDIRIALEIHDAQMATVSKAAILKALGEVHRRIDAGEVFKEAA
;
A
#
# COMPACT_ATOMS: atom_id res chain seq x y z
N MET A 1 10.80 50.58 25.02
CA MET A 1 10.13 49.45 24.35
C MET A 1 10.62 49.36 22.92
N ALA A 2 11.63 48.53 22.64
CA ALA A 2 12.18 48.38 21.28
C ALA A 2 11.31 47.39 20.48
N GLY A 3 10.63 47.89 19.44
CA GLY A 3 9.79 47.07 18.57
C GLY A 3 10.64 46.23 17.61
N ASN A 4 10.66 44.92 17.83
CA ASN A 4 11.34 43.96 16.95
C ASN A 4 10.60 43.87 15.59
N LYS A 5 11.04 44.64 14.60
CA LYS A 5 10.54 44.55 13.21
C LYS A 5 11.41 43.56 12.42
N LYS A 6 11.06 42.27 12.47
CA LYS A 6 11.69 41.28 11.57
C LYS A 6 11.46 41.71 10.10
N PRO A 7 12.51 41.74 9.26
CA PRO A 7 12.36 42.08 7.85
C PRO A 7 11.47 41.05 7.15
N ARG A 8 10.59 41.52 6.26
CA ARG A 8 9.71 40.64 5.47
C ARG A 8 10.57 39.77 4.56
N LYS A 9 10.29 38.46 4.49
CA LYS A 9 11.00 37.54 3.59
C LYS A 9 10.91 38.06 2.14
N ALA A 10 12.05 38.08 1.45
CA ALA A 10 12.11 38.41 0.03
C ALA A 10 11.25 37.42 -0.78
N TYR A 11 10.40 37.94 -1.68
CA TYR A 11 9.57 37.13 -2.56
C TYR A 11 10.46 36.31 -3.48
N ARG A 12 10.34 34.98 -3.41
CA ARG A 12 10.94 34.05 -4.38
C ARG A 12 9.80 33.48 -5.22
N PRO A 13 9.68 33.82 -6.51
CA PRO A 13 8.63 33.27 -7.36
C PRO A 13 8.76 31.74 -7.41
N ARG A 14 7.63 31.04 -7.22
CA ARG A 14 7.60 29.58 -7.38
C ARG A 14 7.87 29.26 -8.85
N ALA A 15 8.75 28.28 -9.11
CA ALA A 15 9.01 27.81 -10.46
C ALA A 15 7.71 27.27 -11.07
N VAL A 16 7.24 27.91 -12.15
CA VAL A 16 6.04 27.46 -12.87
C VAL A 16 6.45 26.31 -13.78
N ARG A 17 5.98 25.11 -13.48
CA ARG A 17 6.14 23.94 -14.36
C ARG A 17 5.18 24.05 -15.53
N ARG A 18 5.70 24.24 -16.74
CA ARG A 18 4.90 24.36 -17.97
C ARG A 18 4.07 23.11 -18.27
N THR A 19 4.50 21.95 -17.78
CA THR A 19 3.81 20.66 -17.93
C THR A 19 2.79 20.35 -16.82
N ALA A 20 2.60 21.25 -15.84
CA ALA A 20 1.77 20.97 -14.67
C ALA A 20 0.33 20.55 -15.02
N GLY A 21 -0.23 21.07 -16.12
CA GLY A 21 -1.55 20.64 -16.61
C GLY A 21 -1.57 19.18 -17.09
N PHE A 22 -0.54 18.75 -17.82
CA PHE A 22 -0.41 17.37 -18.31
C PHE A 22 -0.17 16.39 -17.15
N ASP A 23 0.69 16.76 -16.19
CA ASP A 23 0.94 15.94 -14.98
C ASP A 23 -0.36 15.67 -14.20
N VAL A 24 -1.27 16.64 -14.13
CA VAL A 24 -2.56 16.48 -13.45
C VAL A 24 -3.50 15.55 -14.23
N LEU A 25 -3.53 15.67 -15.55
CA LEU A 25 -4.35 14.79 -16.40
C LEU A 25 -3.88 13.34 -16.32
N GLU A 26 -2.58 13.10 -16.43
CA GLU A 26 -2.00 11.75 -16.34
C GLU A 26 -2.28 11.11 -14.97
N ARG A 27 -2.24 11.89 -13.89
CA ARG A 27 -2.57 11.37 -12.55
C ARG A 27 -4.04 11.01 -12.38
N ARG A 28 -4.94 11.58 -13.20
CA ARG A 28 -6.37 11.29 -13.17
C ARG A 28 -6.75 10.04 -13.96
N THR A 29 -5.87 9.54 -14.83
CA THR A 29 -6.10 8.27 -15.52
C THR A 29 -5.66 7.09 -14.64
N PRO A 30 -6.25 5.90 -14.82
CA PRO A 30 -5.71 4.67 -14.26
C PRO A 30 -4.27 4.39 -14.72
N MET A 31 -3.61 3.44 -14.06
CA MET A 31 -2.32 2.92 -14.53
C MET A 31 -2.44 2.30 -15.93
N ASP A 32 -1.32 2.31 -16.66
CA ASP A 32 -1.22 1.58 -17.92
C ASP A 32 -1.16 0.06 -17.68
N GLY A 33 -1.52 -0.73 -18.69
CA GLY A 33 -1.61 -2.19 -18.59
C GLY A 33 -0.30 -2.85 -18.17
N ASP A 34 0.82 -2.41 -18.76
CA ASP A 34 2.15 -2.96 -18.48
C ASP A 34 2.56 -2.67 -17.03
N GLN A 35 2.32 -1.44 -16.55
CA GLN A 35 2.63 -1.06 -15.17
C GLN A 35 1.83 -1.87 -14.14
N LYS A 36 0.57 -2.21 -14.43
CA LYS A 36 -0.26 -3.08 -13.58
C LYS A 36 0.29 -4.50 -13.56
N THR A 37 0.68 -5.00 -14.72
CA THR A 37 1.20 -6.36 -14.90
C THR A 37 2.50 -6.55 -14.14
N ASP A 38 3.45 -5.62 -14.27
CA ASP A 38 4.73 -5.67 -13.55
C ASP A 38 4.53 -5.69 -12.03
N LEU A 39 3.62 -4.85 -11.53
CA LEU A 39 3.31 -4.77 -10.11
C LEU A 39 2.63 -6.05 -9.60
N GLY A 40 1.66 -6.57 -10.36
CA GLY A 40 1.00 -7.85 -10.06
C GLY A 40 2.01 -9.00 -10.01
N ILE A 41 2.90 -9.10 -11.01
CA ILE A 41 3.96 -10.13 -11.04
C ILE A 41 4.81 -10.07 -9.77
N ALA A 42 5.23 -8.87 -9.33
CA ALA A 42 6.01 -8.72 -8.11
C ALA A 42 5.28 -9.25 -6.87
N TYR A 43 3.98 -8.95 -6.73
CA TYR A 43 3.18 -9.40 -5.59
C TYR A 43 2.93 -10.91 -5.59
N TYR A 44 2.55 -11.49 -6.73
CA TYR A 44 2.32 -12.94 -6.81
C TYR A 44 3.63 -13.73 -6.74
N MET A 45 4.74 -13.20 -7.25
CA MET A 45 6.05 -13.79 -7.05
C MET A 45 6.39 -13.82 -5.56
N ALA A 46 6.19 -12.71 -4.84
CA ALA A 46 6.43 -12.67 -3.40
C ALA A 46 5.56 -13.66 -2.62
N LEU A 47 4.27 -13.78 -2.98
CA LEU A 47 3.37 -14.77 -2.39
C LEU A 47 3.85 -16.21 -2.68
N ASN A 48 4.34 -16.47 -3.89
CA ASN A 48 4.83 -17.78 -4.29
C ASN A 48 6.09 -18.17 -3.50
N GLU A 49 7.04 -17.25 -3.32
CA GLU A 49 8.24 -17.48 -2.51
C GLU A 49 7.89 -17.76 -1.04
N MET A 50 6.92 -17.00 -0.49
CA MET A 50 6.38 -17.23 0.86
C MET A 50 5.72 -18.60 1.03
N THR A 51 5.13 -19.14 -0.04
CA THR A 51 4.44 -20.44 -0.03
C THR A 51 5.42 -21.61 -0.22
N ASN A 52 6.48 -21.42 -1.00
CA ASN A 52 7.46 -22.47 -1.33
C ASN A 52 8.61 -22.61 -0.31
N GLY A 53 8.48 -22.00 0.86
CA GLY A 53 9.50 -22.07 1.92
C GLY A 53 10.77 -21.26 1.64
N ARG A 54 10.76 -20.38 0.64
CA ARG A 54 11.84 -19.42 0.32
C ARG A 54 11.52 -17.99 0.75
N GLY A 55 10.47 -17.83 1.56
CA GLY A 55 10.00 -16.54 2.03
C GLY A 55 11.07 -15.78 2.83
N THR A 56 11.11 -14.47 2.64
CA THR A 56 11.92 -13.54 3.43
C THR A 56 11.05 -12.41 3.96
N GLU A 57 11.62 -11.58 4.83
CA GLU A 57 10.96 -10.36 5.31
C GLU A 57 10.54 -9.43 4.16
N GLU A 58 11.36 -9.32 3.11
CA GLU A 58 11.06 -8.51 1.93
C GLU A 58 9.84 -9.04 1.17
N HIS A 59 9.74 -10.35 0.98
CA HIS A 59 8.58 -10.97 0.34
C HIS A 59 7.31 -10.75 1.18
N TRP A 60 7.40 -10.91 2.49
CA TRP A 60 6.30 -10.62 3.41
C TRP A 60 5.88 -9.14 3.34
N SER A 61 6.84 -8.22 3.41
CA SER A 61 6.60 -6.78 3.34
C SER A 61 5.96 -6.37 2.01
N THR A 62 6.38 -7.01 0.91
CA THR A 62 5.82 -6.79 -0.43
C THR A 62 4.34 -7.17 -0.48
N VAL A 63 3.98 -8.35 0.03
CA VAL A 63 2.57 -8.78 0.12
C VAL A 63 1.78 -7.88 1.07
N ALA A 64 2.32 -7.61 2.26
CA ALA A 64 1.66 -6.75 3.25
C ALA A 64 1.42 -5.33 2.72
N CYS A 65 2.33 -4.78 1.92
CA CYS A 65 2.15 -3.49 1.26
C CYS A 65 0.94 -3.51 0.31
N ALA A 66 0.82 -4.51 -0.55
CA ALA A 66 -0.32 -4.68 -1.46
C ALA A 66 -1.66 -4.76 -0.70
N LEU A 67 -1.71 -5.54 0.38
CA LEU A 67 -2.90 -5.67 1.22
C LEU A 67 -3.30 -4.34 1.89
N ASN A 68 -2.32 -3.58 2.37
CA ASN A 68 -2.57 -2.27 2.98
C ASN A 68 -3.06 -1.24 1.95
N ILE A 69 -2.48 -1.23 0.74
CA ILE A 69 -2.98 -0.40 -0.36
C ILE A 69 -4.43 -0.77 -0.67
N ALA A 70 -4.74 -2.07 -0.76
CA ALA A 70 -6.08 -2.55 -1.05
C ALA A 70 -7.10 -2.11 0.01
N LEU A 71 -6.70 -2.16 1.29
CA LEU A 71 -7.52 -1.70 2.40
C LEU A 71 -7.80 -0.20 2.30
N VAL A 72 -6.77 0.63 2.10
CA VAL A 72 -6.96 2.09 2.02
C VAL A 72 -7.82 2.47 0.82
N ILE A 73 -7.68 1.79 -0.31
CA ILE A 73 -8.55 2.01 -1.48
C ILE A 73 -9.99 1.58 -1.17
N ALA A 74 -10.20 0.44 -0.53
CA ALA A 74 -11.52 -0.04 -0.13
C ALA A 74 -12.21 0.91 0.87
N GLU A 75 -11.45 1.53 1.78
CA GLU A 75 -11.96 2.49 2.78
C GLU A 75 -12.31 3.85 2.17
N THR A 76 -11.70 4.23 1.05
CA THR A 76 -11.83 5.57 0.46
C THR A 76 -12.52 5.59 -0.90
N GLY A 77 -12.86 4.43 -1.44
CA GLY A 77 -13.36 4.26 -2.79
C GLY A 77 -14.18 2.96 -2.94
N PRO A 78 -14.09 2.27 -4.10
CA PRO A 78 -14.86 1.05 -4.33
C PRO A 78 -14.31 -0.12 -3.51
N GLY A 79 -15.22 -0.96 -3.00
CA GLY A 79 -14.85 -2.21 -2.31
C GLY A 79 -15.11 -2.22 -0.80
N LEU A 80 -16.09 -1.47 -0.30
CA LEU A 80 -16.50 -1.53 1.13
C LEU A 80 -16.80 -2.97 1.60
N ASP A 81 -17.46 -3.76 0.75
CA ASP A 81 -17.79 -5.17 1.05
C ASP A 81 -16.54 -6.06 1.18
N SER A 82 -15.43 -5.64 0.56
CA SER A 82 -14.15 -6.35 0.58
C SER A 82 -13.29 -6.04 1.81
N ILE A 83 -13.66 -5.04 2.62
CA ILE A 83 -12.86 -4.64 3.79
C ILE A 83 -12.65 -5.81 4.75
N SER A 84 -13.69 -6.61 5.00
CA SER A 84 -13.60 -7.73 5.94
C SER A 84 -12.56 -8.77 5.52
N ILE A 85 -12.56 -9.16 4.24
CA ILE A 85 -11.62 -10.16 3.73
C ILE A 85 -10.18 -9.62 3.70
N ILE A 86 -10.00 -8.34 3.34
CA ILE A 86 -8.68 -7.68 3.35
C ILE A 86 -8.12 -7.60 4.78
N LYS A 87 -8.96 -7.30 5.77
CA LYS A 87 -8.55 -7.29 7.19
C LYS A 87 -8.16 -8.68 7.68
N SER A 88 -8.88 -9.72 7.27
CA SER A 88 -8.52 -11.11 7.59
C SER A 88 -7.16 -11.51 6.98
N ALA A 89 -6.91 -11.11 5.72
CA ALA A 89 -5.62 -11.28 5.07
C ALA A 89 -4.47 -10.57 5.81
N LEU A 90 -4.70 -9.33 6.26
CA LEU A 90 -3.74 -8.57 7.07
C LEU A 90 -3.46 -9.21 8.42
N ALA A 91 -4.49 -9.73 9.10
CA ALA A 91 -4.34 -10.51 10.33
C ALA A 91 -3.47 -11.75 10.10
N GLY A 92 -3.69 -12.47 8.99
CA GLY A 92 -2.85 -13.58 8.55
C GLY A 92 -1.39 -13.17 8.31
N ALA A 93 -1.17 -12.00 7.70
CA ALA A 93 0.17 -11.46 7.50
C ALA A 93 0.86 -11.12 8.83
N VAL A 94 0.13 -10.59 9.82
CA VAL A 94 0.65 -10.33 11.16
C VAL A 94 1.05 -11.63 11.87
N ARG A 95 0.20 -12.67 11.82
CA ARG A 95 0.54 -14.00 12.36
C ARG A 95 1.80 -14.57 11.72
N ALA A 96 1.97 -14.41 10.40
CA ALA A 96 3.16 -14.86 9.70
C ALA A 96 4.44 -14.16 10.19
N ARG A 97 4.39 -12.84 10.40
CA ARG A 97 5.50 -12.06 10.99
C ARG A 97 5.83 -12.55 12.40
N ASP A 98 4.82 -12.69 13.25
CA ASP A 98 5.01 -13.08 14.65
C ASP A 98 5.50 -14.53 14.78
N ARG A 99 5.13 -15.39 13.84
CA ARG A 99 5.71 -16.73 13.71
C ARG A 99 7.16 -16.64 13.27
N ALA A 100 7.47 -15.86 12.23
CA ALA A 100 8.84 -15.70 11.72
C ALA A 100 9.79 -15.15 12.79
N ALA A 101 9.35 -14.19 13.61
CA ALA A 101 10.12 -13.67 14.73
C ALA A 101 10.47 -14.74 15.78
N ARG A 102 9.62 -15.76 15.95
CA ARG A 102 9.85 -16.87 16.89
C ARG A 102 10.68 -18.01 16.32
N VAL A 103 10.47 -18.38 15.06
CA VAL A 103 11.04 -19.61 14.47
C VAL A 103 12.04 -19.36 13.34
N GLY A 104 12.22 -18.11 12.91
CA GLY A 104 13.11 -17.71 11.82
C GLY A 104 12.63 -18.11 10.41
N LYS A 105 11.39 -18.60 10.26
CA LYS A 105 10.83 -19.04 8.97
C LYS A 105 9.62 -18.20 8.60
N TRP A 106 9.68 -17.63 7.40
CA TRP A 106 8.59 -16.88 6.79
C TRP A 106 7.63 -17.81 6.05
N GLY A 107 6.35 -17.43 6.02
CA GLY A 107 5.29 -18.16 5.32
C GLY A 107 3.94 -17.94 5.99
N PHE A 108 2.87 -18.05 5.20
CA PHE A 108 1.50 -17.88 5.65
C PHE A 108 0.89 -19.22 6.12
N ASP A 109 -0.08 -19.17 7.02
CA ASP A 109 -0.93 -20.32 7.33
C ASP A 109 -1.97 -20.54 6.22
N GLY A 110 -2.64 -21.70 6.22
CA GLY A 110 -3.56 -22.09 5.15
C GLY A 110 -4.73 -21.13 4.98
N ASP A 111 -5.33 -20.71 6.09
CA ASP A 111 -6.46 -19.77 6.09
C ASP A 111 -6.01 -18.39 5.58
N ALA A 112 -4.87 -17.89 6.08
CA ALA A 112 -4.28 -16.64 5.61
C ALA A 112 -3.97 -16.68 4.10
N LEU A 113 -3.52 -17.82 3.57
CA LEU A 113 -3.19 -17.93 2.15
C LEU A 113 -4.43 -17.78 1.25
N ILE A 114 -5.59 -18.27 1.68
CA ILE A 114 -6.86 -18.12 0.96
C ILE A 114 -7.25 -16.65 0.93
N ASP A 115 -7.27 -16.01 2.10
CA ASP A 115 -7.69 -14.61 2.24
C ASP A 115 -6.75 -13.65 1.50
N ILE A 116 -5.43 -13.90 1.55
CA ILE A 116 -4.42 -13.10 0.85
C ILE A 116 -4.61 -13.19 -0.67
N ARG A 117 -4.91 -14.37 -1.22
CA ARG A 117 -5.16 -14.51 -2.66
C ARG A 117 -6.37 -13.70 -3.09
N ILE A 118 -7.47 -13.81 -2.36
CA ILE A 118 -8.69 -13.04 -2.63
C ILE A 118 -8.41 -11.54 -2.53
N ALA A 119 -7.67 -11.11 -1.50
CA ALA A 119 -7.31 -9.71 -1.31
C ALA A 119 -6.38 -9.17 -2.42
N LEU A 120 -5.47 -10.00 -2.98
CA LEU A 120 -4.65 -9.61 -4.13
C LEU A 120 -5.48 -9.51 -5.42
N GLU A 121 -6.45 -10.39 -5.64
CA GLU A 121 -7.38 -10.26 -6.77
C GLU A 121 -8.21 -8.97 -6.66
N ILE A 122 -8.67 -8.63 -5.45
CA ILE A 122 -9.36 -7.36 -5.18
C ILE A 122 -8.41 -6.18 -5.48
N HIS A 123 -7.16 -6.26 -5.04
CA HIS A 123 -6.16 -5.25 -5.33
C HIS A 123 -5.98 -5.05 -6.85
N ASP A 124 -5.86 -6.14 -7.62
CA ASP A 124 -5.70 -6.06 -9.08
C ASP A 124 -6.92 -5.42 -9.76
N ALA A 125 -8.12 -5.79 -9.31
CA ALA A 125 -9.37 -5.18 -9.77
C ALA A 125 -9.45 -3.69 -9.40
N GLN A 126 -8.97 -3.30 -8.23
CA GLN A 126 -8.85 -1.90 -7.84
C GLN A 126 -7.85 -1.17 -8.75
N MET A 127 -6.66 -1.72 -9.00
CA MET A 127 -5.66 -1.11 -9.91
C MET A 127 -6.21 -0.92 -11.32
N ALA A 128 -7.13 -1.77 -11.76
CA ALA A 128 -7.80 -1.61 -13.05
C ALA A 128 -8.69 -0.35 -13.12
N THR A 129 -9.28 0.05 -12.00
CA THR A 129 -10.38 1.03 -11.94
C THR A 129 -9.97 2.39 -11.35
N VAL A 130 -9.06 2.42 -10.37
CA VAL A 130 -8.71 3.65 -9.67
C VAL A 130 -7.66 4.47 -10.42
N SER A 131 -7.70 5.79 -10.26
CA SER A 131 -6.70 6.70 -10.84
C SER A 131 -5.32 6.56 -10.18
N LYS A 132 -4.25 6.86 -10.92
CA LYS A 132 -2.87 6.93 -10.36
C LYS A 132 -2.79 7.85 -9.13
N ALA A 133 -3.53 8.95 -9.10
CA ALA A 133 -3.61 9.86 -7.97
C ALA A 133 -4.16 9.19 -6.70
N ALA A 134 -5.19 8.34 -6.85
CA ALA A 134 -5.78 7.61 -5.73
C ALA A 134 -4.80 6.58 -5.17
N ILE A 135 -4.07 5.88 -6.03
CA ILE A 135 -3.03 4.91 -5.62
C ILE A 135 -1.91 5.61 -4.86
N LEU A 136 -1.40 6.74 -5.37
CA LEU A 136 -0.35 7.52 -4.68
C LEU A 136 -0.84 8.06 -3.33
N LYS A 137 -2.11 8.46 -3.24
CA LYS A 137 -2.72 8.88 -1.98
C LYS A 137 -2.82 7.70 -1.00
N ALA A 138 -3.21 6.51 -1.49
CA ALA A 138 -3.26 5.30 -0.67
C ALA A 138 -1.87 4.92 -0.16
N LEU A 139 -0.84 4.92 -1.00
CA LEU A 139 0.56 4.70 -0.60
C LEU A 139 1.02 5.70 0.48
N GLY A 140 0.70 6.99 0.31
CA GLY A 140 1.01 8.01 1.31
C GLY A 140 0.33 7.75 2.66
N GLU A 141 -0.91 7.29 2.63
CA GLU A 141 -1.66 6.91 3.84
C GLU A 141 -1.10 5.63 4.48
N VAL A 142 -0.69 4.63 3.70
CA VAL A 142 -0.01 3.43 4.21
C VAL A 142 1.28 3.81 4.94
N HIS A 143 2.13 4.64 4.33
CA HIS A 143 3.34 5.13 5.01
C HIS A 143 3.02 5.90 6.29
N ARG A 144 2.01 6.79 6.26
CA ARG A 144 1.57 7.51 7.47
C ARG A 144 1.16 6.54 8.58
N ARG A 145 0.40 5.49 8.26
CA ARG A 145 -0.03 4.47 9.23
C ARG A 145 1.16 3.70 9.81
N ILE A 146 2.13 3.35 8.97
CA ILE A 146 3.36 2.69 9.41
C ILE A 146 4.15 3.60 10.37
N ASP A 147 4.38 4.86 9.98
CA ASP A 147 5.12 5.84 10.77
C ASP A 147 4.42 6.16 12.10
N ALA A 148 3.09 6.19 12.11
CA ALA A 148 2.27 6.40 13.30
C ALA A 148 2.21 5.15 14.21
N GLY A 149 2.73 4.01 13.78
CA GLY A 149 2.59 2.74 14.49
C GLY A 149 1.17 2.16 14.46
N GLU A 150 0.31 2.70 13.59
CA GLU A 150 -1.04 2.20 13.23
C GLU A 150 -0.95 1.02 12.23
N VAL A 151 0.19 0.32 12.20
CA VAL A 151 0.30 -0.97 11.52
C VAL A 151 -0.74 -1.89 12.16
N PHE A 152 -1.56 -2.56 11.35
CA PHE A 152 -2.63 -3.45 11.79
C PHE A 152 -2.16 -4.30 12.98
N LYS A 153 -2.57 -3.91 14.19
CA LYS A 153 -2.41 -4.66 15.43
C LYS A 153 -3.80 -5.21 15.66
N GLU A 154 -4.04 -6.47 15.34
CA GLU A 154 -5.20 -7.11 15.96
C GLU A 154 -4.99 -7.08 17.47
N ALA A 155 -6.01 -6.59 18.17
CA ALA A 155 -6.07 -6.54 19.61
C ALA A 155 -5.83 -7.95 20.17
N ALA A 156 -5.02 -8.00 21.23
CA ALA A 156 -4.83 -9.18 22.06
C ALA A 156 -6.16 -9.67 22.66
#